data_AF-A4WPB3-F1
#
_entry.id   AF-A4WPB3-F1
#
_cell.length_a   1.000
_cell.length_b   1.000
_cell.length_c   1.000
_cell.angle_alpha   90.00
_cell.angle_beta   90.00
_cell.angle_gamma   90.00
#
_symmetry.space_group_name_H-M   'P 1'
#
loop_
_entity.id
_entity.type
_entity.pdbx_description
1 polymer ?
#
loop_
_entity_poly.entity_id
_entity_poly.type
_entity_poly.pdbx_seq_one_letter_code
_entity_poly.pdbx_strand_id
1 'polypeptide(L)'
;MNQNEIDEKSTVYGSHRLSIAPMLDWTDRHCRFFHRLMTRRAMLYTEMVTAPAVIHGPRERLLGFSPAEHPVALQLGGSDPAELAQAVRVAAPHGHDEINLNVGCPSDRVQSGCFGAVLMERPALLADCVAAMIAESPVPVTVKCRIGVDEQEPAEILPAFLETVAAAGVRHFVIHARKAWLQGLSPRENREIPPLDYPLVIAMKRRFPELTICLNGGVATLSQAEELLAQGLDGVMIGRAAYNEPELLLGADRLWGCEPPRDLDRVLADMRPYIAEHLAAGGRLHQITRHMLGLFSGRPGARHWRRILSEGASRPGAGLDLFDEALEAVRPRAA
;
A
#
# COMPACT_ATOMS: atom_id res chain seq x y z
N MET A 1 2.28 29.29 -14.18
CA MET A 1 1.26 28.74 -13.27
C MET A 1 1.78 28.92 -11.87
N ASN A 2 1.05 29.64 -11.02
CA ASN A 2 1.50 29.95 -9.67
C ASN A 2 1.40 28.71 -8.78
N GLN A 3 2.33 28.56 -7.83
CA GLN A 3 2.35 27.47 -6.85
C GLN A 3 1.00 27.29 -6.13
N ASN A 4 0.28 28.38 -5.91
CA ASN A 4 -1.05 28.38 -5.27
C ASN A 4 -2.17 27.77 -6.14
N GLU A 5 -2.09 27.84 -7.48
CA GLU A 5 -3.05 27.14 -8.36
C GLU A 5 -2.79 25.63 -8.44
N ILE A 6 -1.55 25.21 -8.17
CA ILE A 6 -1.16 23.79 -8.06
C ILE A 6 -1.70 23.22 -6.75
N ASP A 7 -1.69 23.99 -5.66
CA ASP A 7 -2.26 23.59 -4.37
C ASP A 7 -3.80 23.57 -4.36
N GLU A 8 -4.48 24.48 -5.06
CA GLU A 8 -5.95 24.45 -5.19
C GLU A 8 -6.47 23.32 -6.08
N LYS A 9 -5.69 22.83 -7.06
CA LYS A 9 -6.03 21.60 -7.80
C LYS A 9 -5.59 20.33 -7.05
N SER A 10 -4.66 20.45 -6.10
CA SER A 10 -4.21 19.36 -5.23
C SER A 10 -5.26 18.94 -4.21
N THR A 11 -6.28 19.76 -3.95
CA THR A 11 -7.42 19.41 -3.08
C THR A 11 -8.52 18.63 -3.83
N VAL A 12 -8.59 18.74 -5.16
CA VAL A 12 -9.58 18.02 -5.99
C VAL A 12 -9.22 16.54 -6.17
N TYR A 13 -7.95 16.20 -6.07
CA TYR A 13 -7.48 14.81 -6.06
C TYR A 13 -6.60 14.60 -4.83
N GLY A 14 -7.19 14.04 -3.76
CA GLY A 14 -6.40 13.61 -2.60
C GLY A 14 -5.29 12.64 -3.03
N SER A 15 -4.31 12.43 -2.16
CA SER A 15 -3.20 11.48 -2.37
C SER A 15 -3.67 10.06 -2.75
N HIS A 16 -4.94 9.73 -2.52
CA HIS A 16 -5.58 8.47 -2.90
C HIS A 16 -5.78 8.26 -4.42
N ARG A 17 -5.56 9.27 -5.28
CA ARG A 17 -5.65 9.09 -6.75
C ARG A 17 -4.76 7.95 -7.25
N LEU A 18 -3.60 7.78 -6.63
CA LEU A 18 -2.82 6.54 -6.71
C LEU A 18 -2.29 6.17 -5.32
N SER A 19 -2.44 4.90 -4.95
CA SER A 19 -1.88 4.35 -3.72
C SER A 19 -1.06 3.09 -3.95
N ILE A 20 -0.10 2.84 -3.06
CA ILE A 20 0.67 1.59 -3.05
C ILE A 20 0.06 0.65 -2.00
N ALA A 21 -0.26 -0.57 -2.41
CA ALA A 21 -1.01 -1.50 -1.56
C ALA A 21 -0.20 -1.93 -0.32
N PRO A 22 -0.86 -2.12 0.83
CA PRO A 22 -0.26 -2.75 1.99
C PRO A 22 0.08 -4.21 1.66
N MET A 23 1.36 -4.58 1.78
CA MET A 23 1.86 -5.90 1.44
C MET A 23 2.81 -6.39 2.54
N LEU A 24 2.36 -7.39 3.30
CA LEU A 24 3.14 -8.02 4.36
C LEU A 24 4.50 -8.52 3.83
N ASP A 25 5.54 -8.32 4.63
CA ASP A 25 6.97 -8.49 4.39
C ASP A 25 7.56 -7.63 3.26
N TRP A 26 6.75 -6.78 2.61
CA TRP A 26 7.15 -5.99 1.43
C TRP A 26 7.13 -4.50 1.72
N THR A 27 5.99 -3.91 2.13
CA THR A 27 5.84 -2.46 2.35
C THR A 27 6.23 -2.02 3.76
N ASP A 28 7.39 -2.50 4.23
CA ASP A 28 8.04 -1.99 5.43
C ASP A 28 8.56 -0.55 5.21
N ARG A 29 9.14 0.06 6.26
CA ARG A 29 9.62 1.46 6.18
C ARG A 29 10.70 1.67 5.11
N HIS A 30 11.52 0.66 4.83
CA HIS A 30 12.60 0.77 3.85
C HIS A 30 12.03 0.78 2.43
N CYS A 31 11.06 -0.09 2.15
CA CYS A 31 10.33 -0.10 0.88
C CYS A 31 9.55 1.22 0.68
N ARG A 32 8.86 1.70 1.71
CA ARG A 32 8.07 2.93 1.63
C ARG A 32 8.94 4.16 1.41
N PHE A 33 10.08 4.28 2.12
CA PHE A 33 11.05 5.34 1.87
C PHE A 33 11.54 5.32 0.41
N PHE A 34 11.90 4.15 -0.10
CA PHE A 34 12.30 3.98 -1.49
C PHE A 34 11.19 4.38 -2.48
N HIS A 35 9.95 3.93 -2.26
CA HIS A 35 8.81 4.32 -3.11
C HIS A 35 8.52 5.81 -3.05
N ARG A 36 8.64 6.44 -1.89
CA ARG A 36 8.48 7.90 -1.75
C ARG A 36 9.50 8.68 -2.56
N LEU A 37 10.74 8.20 -2.67
CA LEU A 37 11.71 8.82 -3.56
C LEU A 37 11.28 8.75 -5.03
N MET A 38 10.50 7.74 -5.41
CA MET A 38 9.98 7.56 -6.78
C MET A 38 8.66 8.28 -7.07
N THR A 39 7.88 8.66 -6.06
CA THR A 39 6.65 9.47 -6.22
C THR A 39 6.43 10.40 -5.04
N ARG A 40 6.15 11.67 -5.34
CA ARG A 40 5.90 12.71 -4.32
C ARG A 40 4.46 12.73 -3.82
N ARG A 41 3.53 12.10 -4.55
CA ARG A 41 2.09 12.29 -4.36
C ARG A 41 1.36 11.05 -3.88
N ALA A 42 1.80 9.86 -4.29
CA ALA A 42 1.07 8.63 -3.99
C ALA A 42 0.95 8.38 -2.48
N MET A 43 -0.23 7.91 -2.07
CA MET A 43 -0.46 7.41 -0.72
C MET A 43 0.29 6.08 -0.51
N LEU A 44 1.15 6.03 0.49
CA LEU A 44 1.83 4.79 0.89
C LEU A 44 1.01 4.12 2.00
N TYR A 45 1.03 2.79 2.05
CA TYR A 45 0.43 2.03 3.14
C TYR A 45 1.50 1.20 3.86
N THR A 46 1.41 1.13 5.18
CA THR A 46 2.21 0.19 5.98
C THR A 46 1.87 -1.25 5.62
N GLU A 47 2.67 -2.19 6.13
CA GLU A 47 2.17 -3.55 6.30
C GLU A 47 0.95 -3.57 7.25
N MET A 48 0.15 -4.62 7.18
CA MET A 48 -0.92 -4.83 8.16
C MET A 48 -0.33 -5.16 9.52
N VAL A 49 -0.64 -4.34 10.53
CA VAL A 49 -0.28 -4.59 11.95
C VAL A 49 -1.54 -4.87 12.74
N THR A 50 -1.53 -5.90 13.60
CA THR A 50 -2.72 -6.23 14.38
C THR A 50 -2.91 -5.29 15.57
N ALA A 51 -4.16 -5.03 15.96
CA ALA A 51 -4.48 -4.20 17.13
C ALA A 51 -3.75 -4.65 18.42
N PRO A 52 -3.71 -5.96 18.78
CA PRO A 52 -2.93 -6.41 19.93
C PRO A 52 -1.43 -6.12 19.81
N ALA A 53 -0.86 -6.22 18.60
CA ALA A 53 0.56 -5.94 18.38
C ALA A 53 0.87 -4.44 18.54
N VAL A 54 -0.03 -3.56 18.13
CA VAL A 54 0.10 -2.11 18.37
C VAL A 54 0.04 -1.80 19.87
N ILE A 55 -0.88 -2.42 20.59
CA ILE A 55 -1.10 -2.14 22.01
C ILE A 55 0.07 -2.63 22.87
N HIS A 56 0.50 -3.88 22.65
CA HIS A 56 1.43 -4.59 23.53
C HIS A 56 2.85 -4.78 22.97
N GLY A 57 3.04 -4.59 21.65
CA GLY A 57 4.29 -4.87 20.96
C GLY A 57 5.27 -3.69 20.91
N PRO A 58 6.41 -3.87 20.22
CA PRO A 58 7.43 -2.84 20.07
C PRO A 58 6.97 -1.77 19.06
N ARG A 59 6.29 -0.74 19.56
CA ARG A 59 5.62 0.31 18.76
C ARG A 59 6.55 1.00 17.77
N GLU A 60 7.76 1.37 18.16
CA GLU A 60 8.70 2.01 17.22
C GLU A 60 8.95 1.13 16.00
N ARG A 61 9.18 -0.18 16.19
CA ARG A 61 9.37 -1.10 15.05
C ARG A 61 8.10 -1.24 14.19
N LEU A 62 6.93 -1.26 14.82
CA LEU A 62 5.66 -1.54 14.14
C LEU A 62 5.04 -0.32 13.46
N LEU A 63 5.22 0.87 14.03
CA LEU A 63 4.53 2.11 13.67
C LEU A 63 5.47 3.21 13.20
N GLY A 64 6.77 3.11 13.50
CA GLY A 64 7.73 4.14 13.12
C GLY A 64 7.91 4.21 11.61
N PHE A 65 8.10 5.43 11.13
CA PHE A 65 8.36 5.77 9.73
C PHE A 65 9.21 7.06 9.67
N SER A 66 9.88 7.29 8.55
CA SER A 66 10.59 8.53 8.27
C SER A 66 9.60 9.63 7.88
N PRO A 67 9.73 10.88 8.37
CA PRO A 67 8.86 11.99 7.97
C PRO A 67 8.79 12.20 6.45
N ALA A 68 9.81 11.77 5.69
CA ALA A 68 9.77 11.81 4.24
C ALA A 68 8.60 11.00 3.65
N GLU A 69 8.18 9.90 4.30
CA GLU A 69 7.18 8.94 3.81
C GLU A 69 5.78 9.54 3.61
N HIS A 70 5.47 10.68 4.23
CA HIS A 70 4.17 11.34 4.08
C HIS A 70 3.80 11.60 2.61
N PRO A 71 2.52 11.38 2.20
CA PRO A 71 1.45 10.80 3.00
C PRO A 71 1.54 9.26 3.17
N VAL A 72 1.31 8.76 4.38
CA VAL A 72 1.35 7.34 4.76
C VAL A 72 0.16 6.93 5.63
N ALA A 73 -0.48 5.83 5.24
CA ALA A 73 -1.60 5.22 5.95
C ALA A 73 -1.14 4.02 6.80
N LEU A 74 -1.58 3.95 8.05
CA LEU A 74 -1.41 2.76 8.90
C LEU A 74 -2.54 1.77 8.63
N GLN A 75 -2.21 0.55 8.19
CA GLN A 75 -3.20 -0.51 8.09
C GLN A 75 -3.26 -1.36 9.37
N LEU A 76 -4.41 -1.36 10.03
CA LEU A 76 -4.72 -2.18 11.20
C LEU A 76 -5.47 -3.46 10.81
N GLY A 77 -5.29 -4.51 11.62
CA GLY A 77 -6.10 -5.73 11.61
C GLY A 77 -6.65 -6.05 12.99
N GLY A 78 -7.94 -6.31 13.08
CA GLY A 78 -8.65 -6.66 14.31
C GLY A 78 -10.15 -6.73 14.09
N SER A 79 -10.89 -7.19 15.10
CA SER A 79 -12.35 -7.34 15.05
C SER A 79 -13.04 -7.04 16.39
N ASP A 80 -12.28 -6.62 17.41
CA ASP A 80 -12.82 -6.11 18.67
C ASP A 80 -12.85 -4.58 18.62
N PRO A 81 -14.03 -3.93 18.74
CA PRO A 81 -14.14 -2.48 18.69
C PRO A 81 -13.31 -1.74 19.75
N ALA A 82 -13.25 -2.25 20.98
CA ALA A 82 -12.52 -1.60 22.07
C ALA A 82 -11.00 -1.72 21.87
N GLU A 83 -10.52 -2.88 21.42
CA GLU A 83 -9.12 -3.10 21.09
C GLU A 83 -8.68 -2.23 19.90
N LEU A 84 -9.50 -2.14 18.85
CA LEU A 84 -9.22 -1.27 17.70
C LEU A 84 -9.19 0.20 18.09
N ALA A 85 -10.14 0.67 18.90
CA ALA A 85 -10.14 2.03 19.44
C ALA A 85 -8.85 2.31 20.25
N GLN A 86 -8.44 1.37 21.11
CA GLN A 86 -7.19 1.50 21.86
C GLN A 86 -5.96 1.53 20.95
N ALA A 87 -5.91 0.67 19.92
CA ALA A 87 -4.82 0.67 18.95
C ALA A 87 -4.72 1.99 18.18
N VAL A 88 -5.85 2.57 17.77
CA VAL A 88 -5.89 3.91 17.15
C VAL A 88 -5.34 4.97 18.09
N ARG A 89 -5.79 4.99 19.35
CA ARG A 89 -5.29 5.96 20.35
C ARG A 89 -3.78 5.84 20.58
N VAL A 90 -3.25 4.60 20.60
CA VAL A 90 -1.82 4.33 20.73
C VAL A 90 -1.04 4.76 19.48
N ALA A 91 -1.62 4.60 18.29
CA ALA A 91 -0.98 4.96 17.04
C ALA A 91 -1.04 6.46 16.71
N ALA A 92 -2.03 7.20 17.23
CA ALA A 92 -2.25 8.61 16.91
C ALA A 92 -1.00 9.50 17.06
N PRO A 93 -0.17 9.39 18.13
CA PRO A 93 1.04 10.20 18.28
C PRO A 93 2.13 9.94 17.21
N HIS A 94 2.06 8.82 16.49
CA HIS A 94 2.99 8.54 15.39
C HIS A 94 2.67 9.37 14.13
N GLY A 95 1.47 9.97 14.04
CA GLY A 95 1.16 10.96 13.02
C GLY A 95 0.88 10.43 11.61
N HIS A 96 0.38 9.20 11.46
CA HIS A 96 -0.07 8.71 10.15
C HIS A 96 -1.21 9.58 9.58
N ASP A 97 -1.28 9.71 8.26
CA ASP A 97 -2.27 10.57 7.57
C ASP A 97 -3.63 9.91 7.40
N GLU A 98 -3.71 8.58 7.59
CA GLU A 98 -4.90 7.77 7.45
C GLU A 98 -4.78 6.52 8.33
N ILE A 99 -5.90 6.10 8.95
CA ILE A 99 -6.02 4.78 9.57
C ILE A 99 -6.88 3.89 8.67
N ASN A 100 -6.35 2.78 8.19
CA ASN A 100 -7.06 1.85 7.33
C ASN A 100 -7.33 0.52 8.04
N LEU A 101 -8.57 0.01 7.97
CA LEU A 101 -8.91 -1.31 8.50
C LEU A 101 -8.86 -2.37 7.39
N ASN A 102 -8.11 -3.45 7.63
CA ASN A 102 -8.02 -4.59 6.71
C ASN A 102 -9.28 -5.47 6.80
N VAL A 103 -10.03 -5.52 5.70
CA VAL A 103 -11.21 -6.38 5.49
C VAL A 103 -11.04 -7.24 4.24
N GLY A 104 -9.81 -7.63 3.91
CA GLY A 104 -9.51 -8.27 2.62
C GLY A 104 -8.47 -9.39 2.66
N CYS A 105 -7.77 -9.59 3.78
CA CYS A 105 -6.79 -10.68 3.92
C CYS A 105 -7.50 -12.02 4.17
N PRO A 106 -7.29 -13.05 3.32
CA PRO A 106 -7.91 -14.36 3.49
C PRO A 106 -6.99 -15.37 4.22
N SER A 107 -5.86 -14.97 4.79
CA SER A 107 -4.92 -15.93 5.38
C SER A 107 -5.44 -16.58 6.66
N ASP A 108 -5.11 -17.85 6.90
CA ASP A 108 -5.50 -18.64 8.07
C ASP A 108 -5.21 -17.92 9.41
N ARG A 109 -4.03 -17.28 9.52
CA ARG A 109 -3.62 -16.52 10.72
C ARG A 109 -4.56 -15.36 11.05
N VAL A 110 -5.19 -14.78 10.04
CA VAL A 110 -6.11 -13.66 10.15
C VAL A 110 -7.53 -14.16 10.42
N GLN A 111 -7.91 -15.26 9.78
CA GLN A 111 -9.17 -15.95 10.05
C GLN A 111 -9.25 -16.49 11.48
N SER A 112 -8.17 -17.05 12.03
CA SER A 112 -8.14 -17.54 13.42
C SER A 112 -8.27 -16.42 14.46
N GLY A 113 -7.90 -15.19 14.10
CA GLY A 113 -8.18 -13.99 14.88
C GLY A 113 -9.54 -13.35 14.59
N CYS A 114 -10.37 -13.96 13.72
CA CYS A 114 -11.67 -13.46 13.30
C CYS A 114 -11.65 -12.05 12.68
N PHE A 115 -10.60 -11.68 11.94
CA PHE A 115 -10.52 -10.40 11.21
C PHE A 115 -10.11 -10.60 9.74
N GLY A 116 -9.96 -9.52 8.96
CA GLY A 116 -9.65 -9.60 7.53
C GLY A 116 -10.88 -9.92 6.68
N ALA A 117 -10.73 -10.76 5.66
CA ALA A 117 -11.81 -11.01 4.68
C ALA A 117 -13.10 -11.58 5.32
N VAL A 118 -12.99 -12.34 6.41
CA VAL A 118 -14.15 -12.89 7.15
C VAL A 118 -15.09 -11.79 7.69
N LEU A 119 -14.60 -10.55 7.88
CA LEU A 119 -15.45 -9.44 8.31
C LEU A 119 -16.45 -9.01 7.23
N MET A 120 -16.28 -9.43 5.98
CA MET A 120 -17.31 -9.24 4.94
C MET A 120 -18.61 -10.00 5.24
N GLU A 121 -18.56 -11.06 6.05
CA GLU A 121 -19.76 -11.78 6.52
C GLU A 121 -20.43 -11.09 7.72
N ARG A 122 -19.75 -10.13 8.34
CA ARG A 122 -20.17 -9.48 9.60
C ARG A 122 -20.14 -7.95 9.48
N PRO A 123 -20.87 -7.35 8.52
CA PRO A 123 -20.84 -5.91 8.30
C PRO A 123 -21.30 -5.09 9.51
N ALA A 124 -22.20 -5.62 10.35
CA ALA A 124 -22.61 -4.96 11.60
C ALA A 124 -21.46 -4.86 12.61
N LEU A 125 -20.71 -5.96 12.82
CA LEU A 125 -19.52 -5.95 13.68
C LEU A 125 -18.45 -4.99 13.13
N LEU A 126 -18.26 -4.99 11.81
CA LEU A 126 -17.34 -4.06 11.17
C LEU A 126 -17.76 -2.61 11.38
N ALA A 127 -19.07 -2.30 11.30
CA ALA A 127 -19.61 -0.99 11.59
C ALA A 127 -19.29 -0.56 13.03
N ASP A 128 -19.47 -1.44 14.02
CA ASP A 128 -19.08 -1.18 15.41
C ASP A 128 -17.57 -0.91 15.54
N CYS A 129 -16.74 -1.71 14.86
CA CYS A 129 -15.29 -1.56 14.85
C CYS A 129 -14.86 -0.20 14.29
N VAL A 130 -15.34 0.18 13.09
CA VAL A 130 -14.94 1.44 12.46
C VAL A 130 -15.50 2.65 13.20
N ALA A 131 -16.71 2.56 13.78
CA ALA A 131 -17.25 3.63 14.61
C ALA A 131 -16.36 3.88 15.85
N ALA A 132 -15.91 2.81 16.51
CA ALA A 132 -15.01 2.90 17.65
C ALA A 132 -13.62 3.46 17.26
N MET A 133 -13.09 3.08 16.08
CA MET A 133 -11.86 3.66 15.54
C MET A 133 -12.01 5.15 15.21
N ILE A 134 -13.12 5.54 14.57
CA ILE A 134 -13.41 6.93 14.18
C ILE A 134 -13.47 7.83 15.42
N ALA A 135 -14.07 7.36 16.52
CA ALA A 135 -14.18 8.11 17.76
C ALA A 135 -12.81 8.50 18.36
N GLU A 136 -11.75 7.75 18.06
CA GLU A 136 -10.40 7.95 18.60
C GLU A 136 -9.42 8.55 17.59
N SER A 137 -9.74 8.49 16.29
CA SER A 137 -8.80 8.84 15.23
C SER A 137 -8.79 10.34 14.95
N PRO A 138 -7.62 11.02 14.95
CA PRO A 138 -7.52 12.41 14.52
C PRO A 138 -7.54 12.57 12.99
N VAL A 139 -7.43 11.45 12.25
CA VAL A 139 -7.37 11.39 10.78
C VAL A 139 -8.44 10.44 10.23
N PRO A 140 -8.74 10.47 8.91
CA PRO A 140 -9.77 9.61 8.34
C PRO A 140 -9.54 8.12 8.64
N VAL A 141 -10.64 7.41 8.97
CA VAL A 141 -10.69 5.95 9.04
C VAL A 141 -11.28 5.40 7.75
N THR A 142 -10.58 4.47 7.11
CA THR A 142 -10.90 3.93 5.79
C THR A 142 -10.92 2.41 5.81
N VAL A 143 -11.52 1.78 4.80
CA VAL A 143 -11.65 0.32 4.72
C VAL A 143 -11.06 -0.21 3.44
N LYS A 144 -10.20 -1.23 3.53
CA LYS A 144 -9.74 -2.00 2.38
C LYS A 144 -10.40 -3.38 2.37
N CYS A 145 -11.30 -3.63 1.42
CA CYS A 145 -12.08 -4.87 1.33
C CYS A 145 -11.89 -5.60 0.00
N ARG A 146 -12.64 -6.69 -0.18
CA ARG A 146 -12.86 -7.40 -1.43
C ARG A 146 -14.29 -7.19 -1.92
N ILE A 147 -14.64 -7.78 -3.06
CA ILE A 147 -16.01 -7.72 -3.60
C ILE A 147 -16.98 -8.73 -2.95
N GLY A 148 -16.47 -9.65 -2.13
CA GLY A 148 -17.26 -10.70 -1.46
C GLY A 148 -16.36 -11.86 -1.01
N VAL A 149 -16.92 -12.80 -0.25
CA VAL A 149 -16.24 -14.02 0.18
C VAL A 149 -16.97 -15.30 -0.26
N ASP A 150 -16.21 -16.39 -0.42
CA ASP A 150 -16.66 -17.76 -0.69
C ASP A 150 -17.76 -17.85 -1.75
N GLU A 151 -18.96 -18.34 -1.45
CA GLU A 151 -20.07 -18.50 -2.39
C GLU A 151 -20.97 -17.26 -2.51
N GLN A 152 -20.72 -16.19 -1.77
CA GLN A 152 -21.54 -14.97 -1.82
C GLN A 152 -21.61 -14.38 -3.22
N GLU A 153 -22.76 -13.85 -3.62
CA GLU A 153 -22.90 -13.10 -4.88
C GLU A 153 -22.37 -11.67 -4.70
N PRO A 154 -21.23 -11.28 -5.34
CA PRO A 154 -20.64 -9.95 -5.15
C PRO A 154 -21.58 -8.79 -5.49
N ALA A 155 -22.43 -8.96 -6.52
CA ALA A 155 -23.37 -7.94 -6.93
C ALA A 155 -24.44 -7.62 -5.86
N GLU A 156 -24.71 -8.54 -4.93
CA GLU A 156 -25.65 -8.38 -3.84
C GLU A 156 -24.97 -7.93 -2.55
N ILE A 157 -23.86 -8.58 -2.18
CA ILE A 157 -23.22 -8.37 -0.89
C ILE A 157 -22.42 -7.06 -0.85
N LEU A 158 -21.71 -6.70 -1.92
CA LEU A 158 -20.87 -5.50 -1.90
C LEU A 158 -21.67 -4.21 -1.67
N PRO A 159 -22.80 -3.94 -2.36
CA PRO A 159 -23.61 -2.76 -2.08
C PRO A 159 -24.11 -2.70 -0.63
N ALA A 160 -24.66 -3.80 -0.10
CA ALA A 160 -25.17 -3.86 1.27
C ALA A 160 -24.06 -3.66 2.32
N PHE A 161 -22.88 -4.22 2.06
CA PHE A 161 -21.69 -4.01 2.86
C PHE A 161 -21.28 -2.53 2.88
N LEU A 162 -21.17 -1.89 1.70
CA LEU A 162 -20.80 -0.48 1.59
C LEU A 162 -21.83 0.42 2.29
N GLU A 163 -23.13 0.18 2.11
CA GLU A 163 -24.20 0.93 2.79
C GLU A 163 -24.06 0.85 4.31
N THR A 164 -23.87 -0.35 4.86
CA THR A 164 -23.76 -0.57 6.30
C THR A 164 -22.53 0.13 6.89
N VAL A 165 -21.36 -0.02 6.25
CA VAL A 165 -20.10 0.52 6.76
C VAL A 165 -20.01 2.03 6.55
N ALA A 166 -20.60 2.56 5.47
CA ALA A 166 -20.69 4.00 5.23
C ALA A 166 -21.61 4.69 6.24
N ALA A 167 -22.70 4.02 6.67
CA ALA A 167 -23.59 4.53 7.72
C ALA A 167 -22.87 4.69 9.07
N ALA A 168 -21.80 3.91 9.32
CA ALA A 168 -20.93 4.05 10.49
C ALA A 168 -19.90 5.20 10.39
N GLY A 169 -19.86 5.90 9.24
CA GLY A 169 -19.03 7.10 9.04
C GLY A 169 -17.85 6.92 8.09
N VAL A 170 -17.58 5.71 7.57
CA VAL A 170 -16.50 5.50 6.59
C VAL A 170 -16.87 6.12 5.26
N ARG A 171 -15.97 6.94 4.70
CA ARG A 171 -16.17 7.60 3.39
C ARG A 171 -15.24 7.13 2.29
N HIS A 172 -14.17 6.42 2.63
CA HIS A 172 -13.16 5.97 1.68
C HIS A 172 -13.00 4.43 1.73
N PHE A 173 -13.22 3.80 0.58
CA PHE A 173 -13.13 2.37 0.37
C PHE A 173 -12.10 2.04 -0.71
N VAL A 174 -11.17 1.15 -0.38
CA VAL A 174 -10.28 0.52 -1.37
C VAL A 174 -10.78 -0.90 -1.63
N ILE A 175 -11.28 -1.16 -2.84
CA ILE A 175 -11.94 -2.43 -3.17
C ILE A 175 -11.00 -3.26 -4.05
N HIS A 176 -10.50 -4.37 -3.52
CA HIS A 176 -9.83 -5.37 -4.34
C HIS A 176 -10.87 -6.16 -5.14
N ALA A 177 -10.83 -6.02 -6.47
CA ALA A 177 -11.85 -6.48 -7.41
C ALA A 177 -11.92 -8.02 -7.59
N ARG A 178 -11.50 -8.81 -6.61
CA ARG A 178 -11.64 -10.28 -6.58
C ARG A 178 -12.29 -10.71 -5.29
N LYS A 179 -13.12 -11.75 -5.35
CA LYS A 179 -13.61 -12.46 -4.16
C LYS A 179 -12.44 -13.00 -3.33
N ALA A 180 -12.64 -13.19 -2.03
CA ALA A 180 -11.75 -14.02 -1.22
C ALA A 180 -12.39 -15.38 -1.01
N TRP A 181 -11.62 -16.44 -1.20
CA TRP A 181 -11.98 -17.76 -0.71
C TRP A 181 -11.30 -17.93 0.63
N LEU A 182 -12.09 -18.10 1.69
CA LEU A 182 -11.61 -18.31 3.05
C LEU A 182 -11.08 -19.74 3.21
N GLN A 183 -11.53 -20.68 2.39
CA GLN A 183 -11.04 -22.05 2.40
C GLN A 183 -10.58 -22.50 1.01
N GLY A 184 -9.66 -23.47 1.00
CA GLY A 184 -9.23 -24.16 -0.23
C GLY A 184 -8.20 -23.42 -1.09
N LEU A 185 -7.94 -22.12 -0.87
CA LEU A 185 -6.93 -21.36 -1.61
C LEU A 185 -5.93 -20.68 -0.67
N SER A 186 -4.63 -20.81 -0.97
CA SER A 186 -3.60 -20.01 -0.30
C SER A 186 -3.79 -18.51 -0.54
N PRO A 187 -3.18 -17.63 0.29
CA PRO A 187 -3.24 -16.19 0.07
C PRO A 187 -2.72 -15.74 -1.30
N ARG A 188 -1.78 -16.48 -1.89
CA ARG A 188 -1.27 -16.22 -3.24
C ARG A 188 -2.32 -16.55 -4.30
N GLU A 189 -2.88 -17.75 -4.25
CA GLU A 189 -3.92 -18.21 -5.17
C GLU A 189 -5.15 -17.30 -5.10
N ASN A 190 -5.52 -16.84 -3.91
CA ASN A 190 -6.57 -15.84 -3.69
C ASN A 190 -6.36 -14.49 -4.41
N ARG A 191 -5.15 -14.22 -4.93
CA ARG A 191 -4.82 -13.02 -5.74
C ARG A 191 -4.64 -13.33 -7.22
N GLU A 192 -4.73 -14.60 -7.62
CA GLU A 192 -4.40 -15.07 -8.98
C GLU A 192 -5.56 -15.85 -9.61
N ILE A 193 -6.28 -16.67 -8.85
CA ILE A 193 -7.34 -17.56 -9.35
C ILE A 193 -8.71 -16.88 -9.49
N PRO A 194 -9.32 -16.27 -8.44
CA PRO A 194 -10.70 -15.75 -8.56
C PRO A 194 -10.74 -14.55 -9.51
N PRO A 195 -11.62 -14.49 -10.52
CA PRO A 195 -11.55 -13.48 -11.58
C PRO A 195 -11.64 -12.04 -11.04
N LEU A 196 -11.07 -11.10 -11.80
CA LEU A 196 -11.23 -9.67 -11.53
C LEU A 196 -12.59 -9.20 -12.06
N ASP A 197 -13.28 -8.39 -11.28
CA ASP A 197 -14.54 -7.74 -11.66
C ASP A 197 -14.44 -6.22 -11.47
N TYR A 198 -13.76 -5.56 -12.40
CA TYR A 198 -13.69 -4.09 -12.43
C TYR A 198 -15.05 -3.43 -12.71
N PRO A 199 -15.89 -3.96 -13.63
CA PRO A 199 -17.21 -3.39 -13.87
C PRO A 199 -18.06 -3.25 -12.59
N LEU A 200 -18.01 -4.23 -11.69
CA LEU A 200 -18.71 -4.15 -10.41
C LEU A 200 -18.21 -2.98 -9.54
N VAL A 201 -16.90 -2.79 -9.42
CA VAL A 201 -16.33 -1.68 -8.62
C VAL A 201 -16.69 -0.32 -9.22
N ILE A 202 -16.68 -0.20 -10.55
CA ILE A 202 -17.13 1.01 -11.26
C ILE A 202 -18.63 1.25 -11.03
N ALA A 203 -19.45 0.20 -11.03
CA ALA A 203 -20.86 0.29 -10.70
C ALA A 203 -21.09 0.76 -9.26
N MET A 204 -20.25 0.35 -8.30
CA MET A 204 -20.31 0.86 -6.93
C MET A 204 -20.02 2.35 -6.86
N LYS A 205 -19.02 2.85 -7.60
CA LYS A 205 -18.74 4.29 -7.63
C LYS A 205 -19.89 5.11 -8.22
N ARG A 206 -20.60 4.56 -9.22
CA ARG A 206 -21.81 5.20 -9.78
C ARG A 206 -22.99 5.16 -8.80
N ARG A 207 -23.13 4.08 -8.03
CA ARG A 207 -24.20 3.92 -7.03
C ARG A 207 -24.00 4.79 -5.80
N PHE A 208 -22.75 4.97 -5.37
CA PHE A 208 -22.36 5.73 -4.18
C PHE A 208 -21.43 6.89 -4.55
N PRO A 209 -21.91 7.91 -5.29
CA PRO A 209 -21.07 9.01 -5.76
C PRO A 209 -20.44 9.83 -4.62
N GLU A 210 -21.04 9.82 -3.43
CA GLU A 210 -20.57 10.46 -2.21
C GLU A 210 -19.40 9.75 -1.52
N LEU A 211 -19.14 8.48 -1.87
CA LEU A 211 -18.01 7.71 -1.35
C LEU A 211 -16.80 7.86 -2.25
N THR A 212 -15.61 7.95 -1.64
CA THR A 212 -14.34 7.77 -2.33
C THR A 212 -14.12 6.27 -2.55
N ILE A 213 -14.10 5.81 -3.80
CA ILE A 213 -13.90 4.41 -4.16
C ILE A 213 -12.65 4.26 -5.01
N CYS A 214 -11.68 3.55 -4.46
CA CYS A 214 -10.43 3.22 -5.12
C CYS A 214 -10.40 1.75 -5.55
N LEU A 215 -10.04 1.49 -6.80
CA LEU A 215 -9.95 0.12 -7.32
C LEU A 215 -8.59 -0.50 -7.02
N ASN A 216 -8.57 -1.77 -6.63
CA ASN A 216 -7.36 -2.56 -6.44
C ASN A 216 -7.44 -3.93 -7.13
N GLY A 217 -6.27 -4.51 -7.42
CA GLY A 217 -6.11 -5.85 -7.98
C GLY A 217 -5.85 -5.81 -9.48
N GLY A 218 -4.84 -6.53 -9.96
CA GLY A 218 -4.55 -6.69 -11.40
C GLY A 218 -3.98 -5.48 -12.15
N VAL A 219 -3.92 -4.29 -11.52
CA VAL A 219 -3.36 -3.10 -12.17
C VAL A 219 -1.83 -3.18 -12.26
N ALA A 220 -1.31 -3.16 -13.48
CA ALA A 220 0.12 -3.37 -13.75
C ALA A 220 0.85 -2.14 -14.31
N THR A 221 0.13 -1.16 -14.89
CA THR A 221 0.72 0.01 -15.53
C THR A 221 0.02 1.30 -15.14
N LEU A 222 0.73 2.44 -15.27
CA LEU A 222 0.14 3.76 -15.06
C LEU A 222 -0.93 4.09 -16.10
N SER A 223 -0.76 3.64 -17.35
CA SER A 223 -1.78 3.84 -18.40
C SER A 223 -3.09 3.13 -18.04
N GLN A 224 -3.01 1.91 -17.50
CA GLN A 224 -4.20 1.22 -16.99
C GLN A 224 -4.83 1.96 -15.82
N ALA A 225 -4.02 2.56 -14.93
CA ALA A 225 -4.55 3.39 -13.86
C ALA A 225 -5.27 4.64 -14.41
N GLU A 226 -4.74 5.31 -15.44
CA GLU A 226 -5.39 6.45 -16.11
C GLU A 226 -6.72 6.07 -16.75
N GLU A 227 -6.78 4.93 -17.44
CA GLU A 227 -8.02 4.40 -18.04
C GLU A 227 -9.10 4.12 -17.00
N LEU A 228 -8.72 3.62 -15.82
CA LEU A 228 -9.63 3.35 -14.71
C LEU A 228 -10.12 4.65 -14.06
N LEU A 229 -9.23 5.62 -13.85
CA LEU A 229 -9.59 6.95 -13.35
C LEU A 229 -10.53 7.68 -14.32
N ALA A 230 -10.30 7.57 -15.63
CA ALA A 230 -11.16 8.14 -16.66
C ALA A 230 -12.59 7.54 -16.68
N GLN A 231 -12.79 6.36 -16.08
CA GLN A 231 -14.11 5.73 -15.91
C GLN A 231 -14.88 6.24 -14.67
N GLY A 232 -14.31 7.19 -13.93
CA GLY A 232 -14.96 7.88 -12.81
C GLY A 232 -14.58 7.37 -11.43
N LEU A 233 -13.62 6.45 -11.31
CA LEU A 233 -13.07 6.04 -10.01
C LEU A 233 -12.23 7.17 -9.41
N ASP A 234 -12.26 7.31 -8.09
CA ASP A 234 -11.51 8.37 -7.39
C ASP A 234 -10.01 8.04 -7.27
N GLY A 235 -9.68 6.75 -7.31
CA GLY A 235 -8.31 6.29 -7.15
C GLY A 235 -8.05 4.87 -7.62
N VAL A 236 -6.76 4.55 -7.75
CA VAL A 236 -6.28 3.22 -8.10
C VAL A 236 -5.18 2.81 -7.12
N MET A 237 -5.22 1.59 -6.62
CA MET A 237 -4.18 1.03 -5.77
C MET A 237 -3.39 -0.03 -6.51
N ILE A 238 -2.07 0.16 -6.61
CA ILE A 238 -1.14 -0.79 -7.23
C ILE A 238 -0.42 -1.57 -6.13
N GLY A 239 -0.43 -2.91 -6.24
CA GLY A 239 0.27 -3.80 -5.32
C GLY A 239 1.54 -4.37 -5.93
N ARG A 240 1.47 -5.63 -6.36
CA ARG A 240 2.64 -6.41 -6.84
C ARG A 240 3.47 -5.71 -7.91
N ALA A 241 2.86 -4.98 -8.84
CA ALA A 241 3.60 -4.28 -9.87
C ALA A 241 4.54 -3.22 -9.27
N ALA A 242 4.08 -2.44 -8.28
CA ALA A 242 4.90 -1.41 -7.63
C ALA A 242 6.12 -1.99 -6.90
N TYR A 243 6.05 -3.24 -6.43
CA TYR A 243 7.17 -3.90 -5.78
C TYR A 243 8.10 -4.62 -6.77
N ASN A 244 7.53 -5.32 -7.74
CA ASN A 244 8.30 -6.15 -8.69
C ASN A 244 8.98 -5.30 -9.77
N GLU A 245 8.37 -4.19 -10.17
CA GLU A 245 8.84 -3.28 -11.23
C GLU A 245 8.75 -1.81 -10.75
N PRO A 246 9.43 -1.44 -9.65
CA PRO A 246 9.22 -0.17 -8.95
C PRO A 246 9.49 1.08 -9.79
N GLU A 247 10.25 0.96 -10.89
CA GLU A 247 10.45 2.07 -11.84
C GLU A 247 9.16 2.62 -12.43
N LEU A 248 8.07 1.84 -12.43
CA LEU A 248 6.75 2.33 -12.84
C LEU A 248 6.31 3.54 -12.01
N LEU A 249 6.77 3.65 -10.76
CA LEU A 249 6.43 4.74 -9.85
C LEU A 249 7.09 6.07 -10.24
N LEU A 250 8.20 6.05 -10.98
CA LEU A 250 8.92 7.26 -11.39
C LEU A 250 8.02 8.22 -12.19
N GLY A 251 7.09 7.66 -12.98
CA GLY A 251 6.10 8.42 -13.75
C GLY A 251 4.77 8.63 -13.04
N ALA A 252 4.58 8.15 -11.81
CA ALA A 252 3.26 8.14 -11.15
C ALA A 252 2.72 9.55 -10.89
N ASP A 253 3.61 10.51 -10.64
CA ASP A 253 3.26 11.90 -10.36
C ASP A 253 2.53 12.58 -11.55
N ARG A 254 2.62 12.03 -12.77
CA ARG A 254 1.85 12.49 -13.94
C ARG A 254 0.33 12.38 -13.73
N LEU A 255 -0.11 11.46 -12.87
CA LEU A 255 -1.52 11.35 -12.48
C LEU A 255 -2.02 12.61 -11.77
N TRP A 256 -1.15 13.47 -11.27
CA TRP A 256 -1.50 14.80 -10.72
C TRP A 256 -1.05 15.95 -11.64
N GLY A 257 -0.74 15.67 -12.90
CA GLY A 257 -0.19 16.64 -13.84
C GLY A 257 1.21 17.14 -13.49
N CYS A 258 1.95 16.40 -12.66
CA CYS A 258 3.29 16.76 -12.24
C CYS A 258 4.33 16.11 -13.17
N GLU A 259 5.00 16.93 -13.96
CA GLU A 259 6.04 16.57 -14.91
C GLU A 259 7.31 17.40 -14.61
N PRO A 260 8.53 16.94 -14.95
CA PRO A 260 8.85 15.63 -15.52
C PRO A 260 8.80 14.48 -14.48
N PRO A 261 8.92 13.21 -14.91
CA PRO A 261 9.03 12.05 -14.03
C PRO A 261 10.22 12.17 -13.07
N ARG A 262 10.21 11.40 -11.97
CA ARG A 262 11.38 11.28 -11.10
C ARG A 262 12.53 10.63 -11.85
N ASP A 263 13.74 11.13 -11.59
CA ASP A 263 14.97 10.60 -12.15
C ASP A 263 15.48 9.45 -11.27
N LEU A 264 15.63 8.25 -11.85
CA LEU A 264 16.12 7.07 -11.16
C LEU A 264 17.52 7.27 -10.59
N ASP A 265 18.41 7.98 -11.28
CA ASP A 265 19.78 8.20 -10.80
C ASP A 265 19.78 9.07 -9.54
N ARG A 266 18.85 10.03 -9.45
CA ARG A 266 18.64 10.83 -8.24
C ARG A 266 18.04 10.00 -7.11
N VAL A 267 17.06 9.15 -7.40
CA VAL A 267 16.50 8.22 -6.40
C VAL A 267 17.61 7.33 -5.81
N LEU A 268 18.48 6.79 -6.65
CA LEU A 268 19.60 5.95 -6.20
C LEU A 268 20.64 6.73 -5.39
N ALA A 269 20.94 7.97 -5.80
CA ALA A 269 21.80 8.86 -5.02
C ALA A 269 21.21 9.18 -3.64
N ASP A 270 19.89 9.45 -3.56
CA ASP A 270 19.17 9.75 -2.33
C ASP A 270 19.01 8.52 -1.42
N MET A 271 19.03 7.30 -1.97
CA MET A 271 19.07 6.06 -1.18
C MET A 271 20.42 5.84 -0.49
N ARG A 272 21.53 6.38 -1.00
CA ARG A 272 22.86 6.19 -0.39
C ARG A 272 22.96 6.71 1.06
N PRO A 273 22.59 7.97 1.38
CA PRO A 273 22.65 8.46 2.76
C PRO A 273 21.70 7.67 3.68
N TYR A 274 20.53 7.27 3.19
CA TYR A 274 19.59 6.43 3.94
C TYR A 274 20.19 5.05 4.28
N ILE A 275 20.85 4.41 3.32
CA ILE A 275 21.57 3.15 3.54
C ILE A 275 22.71 3.35 4.56
N ALA A 276 23.49 4.42 4.42
CA ALA A 276 24.60 4.73 5.32
C ALA A 276 24.13 4.88 6.77
N GLU A 277 23.06 5.64 6.98
CA GLU A 277 22.47 5.88 8.31
C GLU A 277 21.97 4.57 8.93
N HIS A 278 21.25 3.74 8.15
CA HIS A 278 20.76 2.45 8.64
C HIS A 278 21.90 1.50 9.04
N LEU A 279 22.97 1.44 8.25
CA LEU A 279 24.16 0.64 8.57
C LEU A 279 24.87 1.17 9.83
N ALA A 280 25.00 2.49 9.97
CA ALA A 280 25.60 3.11 11.16
C ALA A 280 24.78 2.84 12.44
N ALA A 281 23.46 2.69 12.31
CA ALA A 281 22.56 2.28 13.40
C ALA A 281 22.59 0.76 13.69
N GLY A 282 23.45 -0.01 13.03
CA GLY A 282 23.58 -1.46 13.22
C GLY A 282 22.65 -2.31 12.36
N GLY A 283 21.92 -1.68 11.44
CA GLY A 283 21.11 -2.35 10.43
C GLY A 283 21.96 -3.10 9.39
N ARG A 284 21.31 -3.97 8.61
CA ARG A 284 21.95 -4.76 7.54
C ARG A 284 21.49 -4.27 6.17
N LEU A 285 22.42 -4.23 5.21
CA LEU A 285 22.15 -3.78 3.84
C LEU A 285 20.95 -4.50 3.19
N HIS A 286 20.85 -5.83 3.37
CA HIS A 286 19.74 -6.64 2.83
C HIS A 286 18.35 -6.14 3.24
N GLN A 287 18.20 -5.54 4.43
CA GLN A 287 16.90 -5.02 4.87
C GLN A 287 16.37 -3.90 3.96
N ILE A 288 17.27 -3.18 3.28
CA ILE A 288 16.92 -2.14 2.32
C ILE A 288 16.94 -2.68 0.90
N THR A 289 18.06 -3.28 0.48
CA THR A 289 18.30 -3.62 -0.94
C THR A 289 17.39 -4.71 -1.47
N ARG A 290 16.79 -5.53 -0.60
CA ARG A 290 15.75 -6.51 -0.98
C ARG A 290 14.54 -5.87 -1.69
N HIS A 291 14.27 -4.59 -1.42
CA HIS A 291 13.16 -3.83 -2.04
C HIS A 291 13.54 -3.19 -3.38
N MET A 292 14.82 -3.24 -3.74
CA MET A 292 15.36 -2.60 -4.95
C MET A 292 15.71 -3.62 -6.05
N LEU A 293 15.47 -4.91 -5.81
CA LEU A 293 15.82 -6.01 -6.74
C LEU A 293 15.03 -6.01 -8.06
N GLY A 294 13.87 -5.34 -8.07
CA GLY A 294 13.02 -5.14 -9.24
C GLY A 294 13.48 -4.03 -10.18
N LEU A 295 14.48 -3.23 -9.77
CA LEU A 295 15.06 -2.20 -10.62
C LEU A 295 15.73 -2.78 -11.87
N PHE A 296 15.81 -1.94 -12.89
CA PHE A 296 16.44 -2.18 -14.18
C PHE A 296 15.79 -3.31 -14.98
N SER A 297 14.54 -3.68 -14.68
CA SER A 297 13.83 -4.75 -15.39
C SER A 297 13.91 -4.56 -16.91
N GLY A 298 14.28 -5.62 -17.63
CA GLY A 298 14.46 -5.58 -19.09
C GLY A 298 15.74 -4.89 -19.60
N ARG A 299 16.57 -4.28 -18.75
CA ARG A 299 17.81 -3.60 -19.15
C ARG A 299 19.03 -4.54 -19.13
N PRO A 300 20.06 -4.31 -19.98
CA PRO A 300 21.36 -4.96 -19.82
C PRO A 300 21.91 -4.78 -18.39
N GLY A 301 22.52 -5.81 -17.82
CA GLY A 301 23.06 -5.76 -16.46
C GLY A 301 22.08 -6.08 -15.32
N ALA A 302 20.76 -6.03 -15.57
CA ALA A 302 19.74 -6.21 -14.52
C ALA A 302 19.82 -7.54 -13.76
N ARG A 303 20.16 -8.63 -14.48
CA ARG A 303 20.40 -9.94 -13.85
C ARG A 303 21.59 -9.91 -12.90
N HIS A 304 22.64 -9.15 -13.26
CA HIS A 304 23.84 -9.04 -12.45
C HIS A 304 23.61 -8.15 -11.22
N TRP A 305 22.92 -7.01 -11.38
CA TRP A 305 22.41 -6.19 -10.28
C TRP A 305 21.71 -7.05 -9.22
N ARG A 306 20.71 -7.82 -9.64
CA ARG A 306 19.94 -8.69 -8.75
C ARG A 306 20.82 -9.74 -8.09
N ARG A 307 21.75 -10.35 -8.85
CA ARG A 307 22.64 -11.39 -8.33
C ARG A 307 23.57 -10.86 -7.25
N ILE A 308 24.25 -9.72 -7.49
CA ILE A 308 25.18 -9.10 -6.53
C ILE A 308 24.46 -8.82 -5.21
N LEU A 309 23.30 -8.17 -5.26
CA LEU A 309 22.57 -7.80 -4.05
C LEU A 309 22.00 -9.03 -3.32
N SER A 310 21.38 -9.97 -4.04
CA SER A 310 20.80 -11.17 -3.41
C SER A 310 21.84 -12.08 -2.76
N GLU A 311 23.03 -12.22 -3.35
CA GLU A 311 24.10 -13.09 -2.84
C GLU A 311 25.01 -12.39 -1.81
N GLY A 312 25.14 -11.07 -1.90
CA GLY A 312 26.11 -10.29 -1.13
C GLY A 312 25.50 -9.55 0.06
N ALA A 313 24.27 -9.01 -0.05
CA ALA A 313 23.77 -8.03 0.92
C ALA A 313 23.44 -8.60 2.31
N SER A 314 23.34 -9.94 2.42
CA SER A 314 23.13 -10.65 3.69
C SER A 314 24.44 -10.99 4.43
N ARG A 315 25.60 -10.80 3.78
CA ARG A 315 26.91 -11.14 4.35
C ARG A 315 27.34 -10.12 5.43
N PRO A 316 28.07 -10.54 6.47
CA PRO A 316 28.68 -9.62 7.42
C PRO A 316 29.58 -8.60 6.71
N GLY A 317 29.47 -7.32 7.07
CA GLY A 317 30.26 -6.24 6.47
C GLY A 317 29.77 -5.73 5.11
N ALA A 318 28.68 -6.27 4.56
CA ALA A 318 28.07 -5.73 3.34
C ALA A 318 27.58 -4.28 3.56
N GLY A 319 28.07 -3.35 2.75
CA GLY A 319 27.79 -1.92 2.86
C GLY A 319 27.65 -1.22 1.50
N LEU A 320 27.89 0.09 1.48
CA LEU A 320 27.72 0.91 0.27
C LEU A 320 28.59 0.45 -0.90
N ASP A 321 29.78 -0.10 -0.65
CA ASP A 321 30.66 -0.61 -1.72
C ASP A 321 29.99 -1.71 -2.57
N LEU A 322 29.22 -2.60 -1.93
CA LEU A 322 28.46 -3.65 -2.64
C LEU A 322 27.29 -3.04 -3.43
N PHE A 323 26.65 -2.00 -2.89
CA PHE A 323 25.61 -1.27 -3.59
C PHE A 323 26.17 -0.56 -4.84
N ASP A 324 27.35 0.04 -4.72
CA ASP A 324 28.07 0.67 -5.84
C ASP A 324 28.52 -0.34 -6.89
N GLU A 325 29.07 -1.49 -6.47
CA GLU A 325 29.40 -2.59 -7.38
C GLU A 325 28.16 -3.04 -8.18
N ALA A 326 27.01 -3.17 -7.51
CA ALA A 326 25.76 -3.52 -8.18
C ALA A 326 25.35 -2.45 -9.22
N LEU A 327 25.49 -1.16 -8.90
CA LEU A 327 25.17 -0.07 -9.83
C LEU A 327 26.08 -0.06 -11.05
N GLU A 328 27.38 -0.33 -10.89
CA GLU A 328 28.31 -0.45 -12.03
C GLU A 328 27.89 -1.56 -13.01
N ALA A 329 27.24 -2.63 -12.52
CA ALA A 329 26.77 -3.72 -13.37
C ALA A 329 25.69 -3.31 -14.38
N VAL A 330 24.97 -2.21 -14.14
CA VAL A 330 23.86 -1.72 -14.98
C VAL A 330 24.20 -0.41 -15.72
N ARG A 331 25.34 0.21 -15.42
CA ARG A 331 25.80 1.37 -16.18
C ARG A 331 26.11 0.97 -17.62
N PRO A 332 25.77 1.81 -18.62
CA PRO A 332 26.23 1.60 -19.98
C PRO A 332 27.76 1.49 -19.97
N ARG A 333 28.31 0.39 -20.48
CA ARG A 333 29.76 0.34 -20.72
C ARG A 333 30.08 1.43 -21.72
N ALA A 334 31.01 2.33 -21.37
CA ALA A 334 31.54 3.29 -22.32
C ALA A 334 32.02 2.51 -23.57
N ALA A 335 31.50 2.94 -24.72
CA ALA A 335 31.90 2.40 -26.03
C ALA A 335 33.34 2.80 -26.35
#